data_AF-A0A1V1X5X8-F1
#
_entry.id   AF-A0A1V1X5X8-F1
#
_cell.length_a   1.000
_cell.length_b   1.000
_cell.length_c   1.000
_cell.angle_alpha   90.00
_cell.angle_beta   90.00
_cell.angle_gamma   90.00
#
_symmetry.space_group_name_H-M   'P 1'
#
loop_
_entity.id
_entity.type
_entity.pdbx_description
1 polymer ?
#
loop_
_entity_poly.entity_id
_entity_poly.type
_entity_poly.pdbx_seq_one_letter_code
_entity_poly.pdbx_strand_id
1 'polypeptide(L)'
;MTMTDILLIQPPIRDFELCSNLKILPDKFSLMRSSALPLFHATTRKEAVTLLRLGRILNFMKYLVDRGWNITGASIKKSRIENQDNRIETGKKFLRMFLNDGKIRGTTPEGEVFEHRISTELTKKFIQRLKGIRVRGTQEVLSNM
;
A
#
# COMPACT_ATOMS: atom_id res chain seq x y z
N MET A 1 -8.42 -11.40 22.51
CA MET A 1 -8.48 -11.61 21.04
C MET A 1 -9.15 -10.35 20.46
N THR A 2 -8.51 -9.44 19.74
CA THR A 2 -7.40 -9.50 18.79
C THR A 2 -6.54 -8.22 18.85
N MET A 3 -5.23 -8.36 18.62
CA MET A 3 -4.24 -7.28 18.58
C MET A 3 -4.63 -6.15 17.63
N THR A 4 -4.60 -4.93 18.17
CA THR A 4 -4.77 -3.65 17.50
C THR A 4 -3.42 -3.19 16.96
N ASP A 5 -3.29 -3.09 15.63
CA ASP A 5 -2.15 -2.46 14.97
C ASP A 5 -2.22 -0.93 15.17
N ILE A 6 -1.13 -0.34 15.68
CA ILE A 6 -1.07 1.01 16.28
C ILE A 6 -0.48 2.03 15.29
N LEU A 7 -1.18 3.15 15.05
CA LEU A 7 -0.64 4.37 14.41
C LEU A 7 -1.23 5.62 15.11
N LEU A 8 -0.36 6.50 15.60
CA LEU A 8 -0.68 7.64 16.49
C LEU A 8 -1.57 8.70 15.80
N ILE A 9 -2.75 8.98 16.38
CA ILE A 9 -3.52 10.20 16.13
C ILE A 9 -3.20 11.16 17.28
N GLN A 10 -2.47 12.24 17.02
CA GLN A 10 -2.25 13.33 17.98
C GLN A 10 -2.60 14.67 17.33
N PRO A 11 -3.21 15.64 18.04
CA PRO A 11 -3.42 16.99 17.51
C PRO A 11 -2.07 17.71 17.29
N PRO A 12 -1.93 18.61 16.29
CA PRO A 12 -2.95 19.12 15.36
C PRO A 12 -2.82 18.42 13.99
N ILE A 13 -3.36 17.21 13.86
CA ILE A 13 -3.41 16.50 12.59
C ILE A 13 -4.82 16.65 12.02
N ARG A 14 -4.92 16.87 10.70
CA ARG A 14 -6.19 17.00 9.95
C ARG A 14 -7.21 15.89 10.24
N ASP A 15 -6.73 14.70 10.58
CA ASP A 15 -7.56 13.57 10.98
C ASP A 15 -8.35 13.82 12.29
N PHE A 16 -7.76 14.56 13.23
CA PHE A 16 -8.44 14.97 14.47
C PHE A 16 -9.62 15.89 14.18
N GLU A 17 -9.42 16.91 13.35
CA GLU A 17 -10.47 17.85 12.95
C GLU A 17 -11.59 17.14 12.19
N LEU A 18 -11.25 16.23 11.27
CA LEU A 18 -12.24 15.42 10.54
C LEU A 18 -13.07 14.55 11.49
N CYS A 19 -12.43 13.88 12.45
CA CYS A 19 -13.14 13.04 13.43
C CYS A 19 -14.03 13.86 14.37
N SER A 20 -13.60 15.07 14.73
CA SER A 20 -14.39 16.01 15.52
C SER A 20 -15.63 16.46 14.76
N ASN A 21 -15.47 16.87 13.49
CA ASN A 21 -16.59 17.27 12.61
C ASN A 21 -17.59 16.14 12.39
N LEU A 22 -17.12 14.88 12.34
CA LEU A 22 -17.96 13.71 12.19
C LEU A 22 -18.61 13.21 13.51
N LYS A 23 -18.33 13.88 14.65
CA LYS A 23 -18.81 13.50 15.99
C LYS A 23 -18.47 12.05 16.41
N ILE A 24 -17.32 11.55 15.98
CA ILE A 24 -16.84 10.19 16.30
C ILE A 24 -15.91 10.22 17.52
N LEU A 25 -15.39 11.40 17.89
CA LEU A 25 -14.51 11.54 19.04
C LEU A 25 -15.27 11.36 20.36
N PRO A 26 -14.64 10.75 21.39
CA PRO A 26 -15.22 10.68 22.73
C PRO A 26 -15.41 12.08 23.34
N ASP A 27 -16.45 12.24 24.17
CA ASP A 27 -16.77 13.52 24.84
C ASP A 27 -15.66 14.03 25.77
N LYS A 28 -14.80 13.13 26.26
CA LYS A 28 -13.71 13.46 27.17
C LYS A 28 -12.36 13.08 26.54
N PHE A 29 -11.41 14.01 26.57
CA PHE A 29 -10.05 13.79 26.07
C PHE A 29 -9.34 12.61 26.77
N SER A 30 -9.61 12.38 28.05
CA SER A 30 -9.08 11.24 28.81
C SER A 30 -9.57 9.87 28.32
N LEU A 31 -10.65 9.83 27.52
CA LEU A 31 -11.16 8.63 26.87
C LEU A 31 -10.56 8.42 25.47
N MET A 32 -9.79 9.40 24.96
CA MET A 32 -9.05 9.23 23.71
C MET A 32 -7.92 8.22 23.95
N ARG A 33 -8.12 6.98 23.49
CA ARG A 33 -7.03 6.01 23.40
C ARG A 33 -6.29 6.22 22.10
N SER A 34 -4.97 6.08 22.11
CA SER A 34 -4.16 6.07 20.89
C SER A 34 -4.69 4.99 19.93
N SER A 35 -5.33 5.46 18.87
CA SER A 35 -5.78 4.77 17.65
C SER A 35 -7.02 3.87 17.70
N ALA A 36 -8.04 4.30 16.95
CA ALA A 36 -8.57 3.55 15.81
C ALA A 36 -8.96 4.57 14.75
N LEU A 37 -8.35 4.53 13.57
CA LEU A 37 -8.84 5.28 12.42
C LEU A 37 -10.29 4.83 12.21
N PRO A 38 -11.27 5.74 12.29
CA PRO A 38 -12.66 5.38 12.14
C PRO A 38 -12.97 5.09 10.67
N LEU A 39 -12.45 3.98 10.15
CA LEU A 39 -12.70 3.55 8.77
C LEU A 39 -14.13 3.02 8.63
N PHE A 40 -14.78 2.62 9.73
CA PHE A 40 -16.09 1.98 9.74
C PHE A 40 -17.25 2.84 9.21
N HIS A 41 -17.07 4.16 9.04
CA HIS A 41 -18.16 5.05 8.60
C HIS A 41 -18.22 5.24 7.08
N ALA A 42 -17.13 4.98 6.36
CA ALA A 42 -17.05 5.14 4.91
C ALA A 42 -16.40 3.95 4.18
N THR A 43 -15.70 3.08 4.91
CA THR A 43 -14.83 2.04 4.35
C THR A 43 -15.03 0.71 5.09
N THR A 44 -15.42 -0.33 4.37
CA THR A 44 -15.56 -1.67 4.96
C THR A 44 -14.19 -2.22 5.40
N ARG A 45 -14.17 -3.17 6.36
CA ARG A 45 -12.93 -3.87 6.78
C ARG A 45 -12.16 -4.45 5.59
N LYS A 46 -12.88 -4.99 4.59
CA LYS A 46 -12.31 -5.52 3.35
C LYS A 46 -11.57 -4.42 2.57
N GLU A 47 -12.15 -3.24 2.46
CA GLU A 47 -11.57 -2.11 1.75
C GLU A 47 -10.37 -1.51 2.49
N ALA A 48 -10.46 -1.36 3.81
CA ALA A 48 -9.33 -0.93 4.64
C ALA A 48 -8.10 -1.84 4.45
N VAL A 49 -8.29 -3.16 4.56
CA VAL A 49 -7.22 -4.14 4.31
C VAL A 49 -6.71 -4.06 2.87
N THR A 50 -7.59 -3.81 1.90
CA THR A 50 -7.21 -3.63 0.49
C THR A 50 -6.30 -2.40 0.34
N LEU A 51 -6.65 -1.26 0.95
CA LEU A 51 -5.85 -0.04 0.90
C LEU A 51 -4.47 -0.21 1.53
N LEU A 52 -4.39 -0.88 2.70
CA LEU A 52 -3.10 -1.19 3.33
C LEU A 52 -2.21 -2.05 2.43
N ARG A 53 -2.79 -3.06 1.76
CA ARG A 53 -2.06 -3.89 0.79
C ARG A 53 -1.61 -3.07 -0.42
N LEU A 54 -2.46 -2.21 -0.96
CA LEU A 54 -2.11 -1.30 -2.05
C LEU A 54 -0.98 -0.35 -1.66
N GLY A 55 -0.99 0.18 -0.43
CA GLY A 55 0.10 0.99 0.11
C GLY A 55 1.42 0.22 0.15
N ARG A 56 1.40 -1.05 0.58
CA ARG A 56 2.59 -1.91 0.54
C ARG A 56 3.09 -2.17 -0.89
N ILE A 57 2.18 -2.39 -1.83
CA ILE A 57 2.52 -2.55 -3.26
C ILE A 57 3.15 -1.27 -3.80
N LEU A 58 2.59 -0.10 -3.48
CA LEU A 58 3.18 1.19 -3.85
C LEU A 58 4.58 1.36 -3.27
N ASN A 59 4.78 1.06 -1.99
CA ASN A 59 6.10 1.13 -1.37
C ASN A 59 7.10 0.16 -2.02
N PHE A 60 6.66 -1.04 -2.39
CA PHE A 60 7.50 -1.98 -3.13
C PHE A 60 7.84 -1.46 -4.54
N MET A 61 6.90 -0.82 -5.22
CA MET A 61 7.16 -0.13 -6.49
C MET A 61 8.22 0.96 -6.33
N LYS A 62 8.11 1.82 -5.31
CA LYS A 62 9.13 2.86 -5.03
C LYS A 62 10.51 2.24 -4.77
N TYR A 63 10.57 1.20 -3.94
CA TYR A 63 11.80 0.46 -3.65
C TYR A 63 12.44 -0.12 -4.92
N LEU A 64 11.64 -0.62 -5.86
CA LEU A 64 12.16 -1.12 -7.14
C LEU A 64 12.68 0.03 -8.03
N VAL A 65 12.01 1.19 -8.04
CA VAL A 65 12.48 2.39 -8.75
C VAL A 65 13.82 2.87 -8.20
N ASP A 66 14.00 2.88 -6.88
CA ASP A 66 15.27 3.24 -6.22
C ASP A 66 16.42 2.33 -6.67
N ARG A 67 16.13 1.10 -7.10
CA ARG A 67 17.11 0.13 -7.62
C ARG A 67 17.24 0.14 -9.15
N GLY A 68 16.73 1.18 -9.81
CA GLY A 68 16.80 1.34 -11.26
C GLY A 68 15.81 0.47 -12.05
N TRP A 69 14.82 -0.14 -11.39
CA TRP A 69 13.74 -0.83 -12.11
C TRP A 69 12.71 0.19 -12.60
N ASN A 70 12.56 0.31 -13.91
CA ASN A 70 11.64 1.28 -14.50
C ASN A 70 10.22 0.70 -14.55
N ILE A 71 9.29 1.34 -13.83
CA ILE A 71 7.88 0.91 -13.71
C ILE A 71 7.01 1.53 -14.81
N THR A 72 7.57 2.39 -15.68
CA THR A 72 6.79 3.03 -16.73
C THR A 72 6.16 1.98 -17.64
N GLY A 73 4.83 2.04 -17.69
CA GLY A 73 3.99 1.13 -18.46
C GLY A 73 4.50 0.90 -19.87
N ALA A 74 4.32 -0.35 -20.31
CA ALA A 74 4.48 -0.83 -21.69
C ALA A 74 5.89 -1.16 -22.22
N SER A 75 6.99 -1.03 -21.46
CA SER A 75 8.24 -1.64 -21.93
C SER A 75 9.05 -2.25 -20.80
N ILE A 76 8.85 -3.55 -20.62
CA ILE A 76 9.73 -4.44 -19.88
C ILE A 76 11.04 -4.52 -20.68
N LYS A 77 11.89 -3.51 -20.60
CA LYS A 77 13.29 -3.71 -20.97
C LYS A 77 13.88 -4.62 -19.90
N LYS A 78 14.40 -5.78 -20.33
CA LYS A 78 15.25 -6.67 -19.52
C LYS A 78 16.46 -5.85 -19.05
N SER A 79 16.35 -5.09 -17.97
CA SER A 79 17.55 -4.70 -17.24
C SER A 79 18.04 -5.94 -16.52
N ARG A 80 19.28 -6.31 -16.83
CA ARG A 80 20.04 -7.37 -16.17
C ARG A 80 19.90 -7.20 -14.66
N ILE A 81 19.44 -8.23 -13.98
CA ILE A 81 19.49 -8.28 -12.52
C ILE A 81 20.18 -9.59 -12.18
N GLU A 82 21.42 -9.44 -11.75
CA GLU A 82 22.25 -10.47 -11.15
C GLU A 82 21.58 -10.97 -9.87
N ASN A 83 21.53 -12.31 -9.75
CA ASN A 83 21.25 -13.12 -8.57
C ASN A 83 20.89 -12.35 -7.30
N GLN A 84 19.64 -11.88 -7.20
CA GLN A 84 19.08 -11.34 -5.96
C GLN A 84 17.83 -12.11 -5.60
N ASP A 85 17.93 -12.83 -4.49
CA ASP A 85 16.87 -13.40 -3.64
C ASP A 85 15.55 -13.76 -4.36
N ASN A 86 15.22 -15.06 -4.40
CA ASN A 86 13.98 -15.59 -4.98
C ASN A 86 12.71 -14.82 -4.56
N ARG A 87 12.71 -14.20 -3.38
CA ARG A 87 11.61 -13.36 -2.88
C ARG A 87 11.39 -12.08 -3.70
N ILE A 88 12.44 -11.37 -4.12
CA ILE A 88 12.30 -10.13 -4.91
C ILE A 88 11.77 -10.46 -6.31
N GLU A 89 12.27 -11.51 -6.95
CA GLU A 89 11.78 -11.97 -8.26
C GLU A 89 10.33 -12.47 -8.18
N THR A 90 9.97 -13.21 -7.13
CA THR A 90 8.58 -13.60 -6.87
C THR A 90 7.70 -12.36 -6.68
N GLY A 91 8.18 -11.36 -5.94
CA GLY A 91 7.50 -10.08 -5.77
C GLY A 91 7.28 -9.34 -7.10
N LYS A 92 8.28 -9.29 -7.98
CA LYS A 92 8.15 -8.73 -9.33
C LYS A 92 7.14 -9.49 -10.18
N LYS A 93 7.12 -10.83 -10.10
CA LYS A 93 6.14 -11.68 -10.79
C LYS A 93 4.72 -11.35 -10.33
N PHE A 94 4.48 -11.28 -9.02
CA PHE A 94 3.18 -10.90 -8.46
C PHE A 94 2.78 -9.47 -8.80
N LEU A 95 3.73 -8.54 -8.82
CA LEU A 95 3.46 -7.17 -9.23
C LEU A 95 3.00 -7.12 -10.70
N ARG A 96 3.66 -7.85 -11.62
CA ARG A 96 3.23 -7.94 -13.02
C ARG A 96 1.83 -8.52 -13.17
N MET A 97 1.53 -9.59 -12.43
CA MET A 97 0.19 -10.18 -12.43
C MET A 97 -0.86 -9.19 -11.90
N PHE A 98 -0.58 -8.54 -10.77
CA PHE A 98 -1.45 -7.52 -10.17
C PHE A 98 -1.73 -6.35 -11.12
N LEU A 99 -0.72 -5.83 -11.83
CA LEU A 99 -0.92 -4.73 -12.77
C LEU A 99 -1.77 -5.13 -14.00
N ASN A 100 -1.84 -6.42 -14.31
CA ASN A 100 -2.66 -6.95 -15.40
C ASN A 100 -4.11 -7.19 -14.98
N ASP A 101 -4.33 -7.90 -13.87
CA ASP A 101 -5.65 -8.39 -13.46
C ASP A 101 -6.25 -7.73 -12.21
N GLY A 102 -5.47 -6.92 -11.49
CA GLY A 102 -5.89 -6.24 -10.26
C GLY A 102 -6.02 -7.14 -9.04
N LYS A 103 -5.56 -8.39 -9.10
CA LYS A 103 -5.63 -9.36 -7.99
C LYS A 103 -4.34 -9.38 -7.18
N ILE A 104 -4.48 -9.35 -5.86
CA ILE A 104 -3.34 -9.36 -4.93
C ILE A 104 -3.09 -10.79 -4.48
N ARG A 105 -1.87 -11.29 -4.70
CA ARG A 105 -1.47 -12.68 -4.41
C ARG A 105 -0.35 -12.73 -3.39
N GLY A 106 -0.31 -13.81 -2.62
CA GLY A 106 0.77 -14.17 -1.73
C GLY A 106 1.31 -15.56 -2.05
N THR A 107 2.49 -15.87 -1.52
CA THR A 107 3.03 -17.24 -1.46
C THR A 107 3.06 -17.70 -0.02
N THR A 108 2.75 -18.97 0.23
CA THR A 108 3.06 -19.63 1.50
C THR A 108 4.57 -19.95 1.57
N PRO A 109 5.13 -20.28 2.76
CA PRO A 109 6.51 -20.76 2.88
C PRO A 109 6.80 -22.00 2.02
N GLU A 110 5.78 -22.82 1.76
CA GLU A 110 5.82 -24.02 0.93
C GLU A 110 5.76 -23.70 -0.58
N GLY A 111 5.58 -22.42 -0.94
CA GLY A 111 5.56 -21.94 -2.32
C GLY A 111 4.19 -21.91 -2.99
N GLU A 112 3.11 -22.24 -2.27
CA GLU A 112 1.76 -22.22 -2.82
C GLU A 112 1.26 -20.79 -3.02
N VAL A 113 0.72 -20.50 -4.21
CA VAL A 113 0.20 -19.17 -4.53
C VAL A 113 -1.28 -19.08 -4.14
N PHE A 114 -1.64 -18.11 -3.32
CA PHE A 114 -3.02 -17.86 -2.92
C PHE A 114 -3.47 -16.43 -3.20
N GLU A 115 -4.77 -16.25 -3.44
CA GLU A 115 -5.40 -14.95 -3.70
C GLU A 115 -5.93 -14.33 -2.40
N HIS A 116 -5.62 -13.06 -2.17
CA HIS A 116 -6.16 -12.33 -1.02
C HIS A 116 -7.59 -11.87 -1.30
N ARG A 117 -8.46 -11.95 -0.27
CA ARG A 117 -9.78 -11.32 -0.32
C ARG A 117 -9.65 -9.79 -0.32
N ILE A 118 -10.02 -9.16 -1.42
CA ILE A 118 -9.85 -7.71 -1.66
C ILE A 118 -11.11 -7.07 -2.25
N SER A 119 -11.19 -5.74 -2.20
CA SER A 119 -12.16 -4.97 -2.98
C SER A 119 -11.63 -4.76 -4.40
N THR A 120 -12.26 -5.40 -5.38
CA THR A 120 -11.88 -5.31 -6.81
C THR A 120 -12.08 -3.92 -7.39
N GLU A 121 -13.07 -3.17 -6.91
CA GLU A 121 -13.31 -1.79 -7.34
C GLU A 121 -12.15 -0.87 -6.95
N LEU A 122 -11.62 -1.02 -5.73
CA LEU A 122 -10.49 -0.22 -5.27
C LEU A 122 -9.22 -0.55 -6.05
N THR A 123 -8.94 -1.82 -6.33
CA THR A 123 -7.74 -2.18 -7.09
C THR A 123 -7.82 -1.70 -8.54
N LYS A 124 -9.00 -1.75 -9.17
CA LYS A 124 -9.24 -1.16 -10.49
C LYS A 124 -8.99 0.35 -10.50
N LYS A 125 -9.61 1.09 -9.57
CA LYS A 125 -9.41 2.55 -9.42
C LYS A 125 -7.93 2.90 -9.19
N PHE A 126 -7.25 2.12 -8.35
CA PHE A 126 -5.83 2.29 -8.08
C PHE A 126 -4.98 2.11 -9.35
N ILE A 127 -5.16 1.02 -10.09
CA ILE A 127 -4.39 0.74 -11.31
C ILE A 127 -4.66 1.80 -12.39
N GLN A 128 -5.91 2.22 -12.56
CA GLN A 128 -6.27 3.29 -13.50
C GLN A 128 -5.54 4.60 -13.16
N ARG A 129 -5.52 5.00 -11.89
CA ARG A 129 -4.80 6.20 -11.44
C ARG A 129 -3.30 6.04 -11.56
N LEU A 130 -2.76 4.86 -11.31
CA LEU A 130 -1.34 4.57 -11.43
C LEU A 130 -0.81 4.76 -12.86
N LYS A 131 -1.61 4.44 -13.88
CA LYS A 131 -1.22 4.65 -15.30
C LYS A 131 -0.93 6.12 -15.63
N GLY A 132 -1.58 7.06 -14.94
CA GLY A 132 -1.39 8.50 -15.13
C GLY A 132 -0.34 9.14 -14.22
N ILE A 133 0.30 8.37 -13.33
CA ILE A 133 1.24 8.89 -12.34
C ILE A 133 2.62 8.27 -12.56
N ARG A 134 3.64 9.12 -12.64
CA ARG A 134 5.03 8.65 -12.58
C ARG A 134 5.39 8.32 -11.13
N VAL A 135 5.52 7.03 -10.83
CA VAL A 135 6.02 6.59 -9.51
C VAL A 135 7.48 7.02 -9.36
N ARG A 136 7.77 7.78 -8.31
CA ARG A 136 9.12 8.18 -7.91
C ARG A 136 9.61 7.29 -6.78
N GLY A 137 10.91 7.02 -6.75
CA GLY A 137 11.58 6.35 -5.66
C GLY A 137 11.51 7.12 -4.34
N THR A 138 12.02 6.51 -3.27
CA THR A 138 12.06 7.11 -1.93
C THR A 138 13.42 7.73 -1.61
N GLN A 139 14.48 7.38 -2.35
CA GLN A 139 15.76 8.03 -2.16
C GLN A 139 15.69 9.44 -2.76
N GLU A 140 15.87 10.46 -1.91
CA GLU A 140 16.21 11.78 -2.38
C GLU A 140 17.52 11.69 -3.13
N VAL A 141 17.50 12.08 -4.40
CA VAL A 141 18.74 12.38 -5.11
C VAL A 141 19.32 13.59 -4.38
N LEU A 142 20.26 13.35 -3.46
CA LEU A 142 21.19 14.38 -3.03
C LEU A 142 21.88 14.85 -4.30
N SER A 143 21.37 15.95 -4.83
CA SER A 143 22.02 16.71 -5.86
C SER A 143 23.21 17.32 -5.15
N ASN A 144 24.37 16.65 -5.26
CA ASN A 144 25.63 17.26 -4.88
C ASN A 144 25.74 18.56 -5.69
N MET A 145 25.57 19.69 -4.98
CA MET A 145 26.07 21.00 -5.40
C MET A 145 27.60 21.00 -5.30
#